data_AF-A0A2M7YMM1-F1
#
_entry.id   AF-A0A2M7YMM1-F1
#
_cell.length_a   1.000
_cell.length_b   1.000
_cell.length_c   1.000
_cell.angle_alpha   90.00
_cell.angle_beta   90.00
_cell.angle_gamma   90.00
#
_symmetry.space_group_name_H-M   'P 1'
#
loop_
_entity.id
_entity.type
_entity.pdbx_description
1 polymer ?
#
loop_
_entity_poly.entity_id
_entity_poly.type
_entity_poly.pdbx_seq_one_letter_code
_entity_poly.pdbx_strand_id
1 'polypeptide(L)'
;TDILDLSEVTVFLKQVLLYIPQLIIAVLILLAAVLIANFLQRLVKASVEAAGLGSANFLATVTKWAIMVFAILAALLQLGVVPTLIQTLFTGFVAALVISFGLAFGLGGKDLAAQILEKIKKDISGE
;
A
#
# COMPACT_ATOMS: atom_id res chain seq x y z
N THR A 1 40.27 0.11 -35.20
CA THR A 1 39.32 0.77 -34.30
C THR A 1 37.94 0.28 -34.71
N ASP A 2 37.41 -0.83 -34.22
CA ASP A 2 37.60 -1.53 -32.94
C ASP A 2 37.38 -3.04 -33.14
N ILE A 3 38.29 -3.88 -32.63
CA ILE A 3 38.33 -5.35 -32.87
C ILE A 3 37.86 -6.14 -31.63
N LEU A 4 37.65 -5.45 -30.51
CA LEU A 4 36.79 -5.92 -29.43
C LEU A 4 35.53 -5.07 -29.51
N ASP A 5 34.38 -5.70 -29.26
CA ASP A 5 33.05 -5.11 -29.15
C ASP A 5 32.91 -4.13 -27.95
N LEU A 6 33.95 -3.33 -27.70
CA LEU A 6 34.16 -2.45 -26.55
C LEU A 6 33.11 -1.33 -26.49
N SER A 7 32.50 -0.99 -27.62
CA SER A 7 31.40 -0.02 -27.67
C SER A 7 30.21 -0.55 -26.87
N GLU A 8 29.79 -1.79 -27.10
CA GLU A 8 28.68 -2.43 -26.38
C GLU A 8 29.01 -2.60 -24.89
N VAL A 9 30.25 -3.00 -24.57
CA VAL A 9 30.72 -3.10 -23.18
C VAL A 9 30.68 -1.73 -22.48
N THR A 10 31.10 -0.67 -23.16
CA THR A 10 31.08 0.69 -22.60
C THR A 10 29.65 1.19 -22.37
N VAL A 11 28.72 0.88 -23.27
CA VAL A 11 27.30 1.21 -23.11
C VAL A 11 26.70 0.47 -21.92
N PHE A 12 26.97 -0.84 -21.80
CA PHE A 12 26.52 -1.65 -20.67
C PHE A 12 27.06 -1.11 -19.34
N LEU A 13 28.37 -0.81 -19.25
CA LEU A 13 28.97 -0.26 -18.03
C LEU A 13 28.35 1.08 -17.64
N LYS A 14 28.05 1.97 -18.60
CA LYS A 14 27.34 3.22 -18.32
C LYS A 14 25.95 2.97 -17.75
N GLN A 15 25.20 2.02 -18.29
CA GLN A 15 23.86 1.66 -17.78
C GLN A 15 23.93 1.10 -16.36
N VAL A 16 24.89 0.22 -16.07
CA VAL A 16 25.10 -0.34 -14.72
C VAL A 16 25.43 0.78 -13.72
N LEU A 17 26.31 1.71 -14.07
CA LEU A 17 26.67 2.83 -13.21
C LEU A 17 25.47 3.74 -12.89
N LEU A 18 24.56 3.93 -13.85
CA LEU A 18 23.32 4.69 -13.63
C LEU A 18 22.30 3.95 -12.74
N TYR A 19 22.40 2.62 -12.65
CA TYR A 19 21.53 1.79 -11.81
C TYR A 19 21.96 1.78 -10.33
N ILE A 20 23.26 1.95 -10.05
CA ILE A 20 23.79 1.94 -8.67
C ILE A 20 23.08 2.96 -7.75
N PRO A 21 22.88 4.23 -8.15
CA PRO A 21 22.12 5.18 -7.34
C PRO A 21 20.70 4.73 -7.03
N GLN A 22 19.99 4.17 -8.03
CA GLN A 22 18.62 3.68 -7.86
C GLN A 22 18.56 2.50 -6.89
N LEU A 23 19.53 1.58 -6.97
CA LEU A 23 19.66 0.45 -6.05
C LEU A 23 19.87 0.91 -4.61
N ILE A 24 20.72 1.91 -4.39
CA ILE A 24 20.96 2.47 -3.05
C ILE A 24 19.65 3.04 -2.49
N ILE A 25 18.92 3.83 -3.28
CA ILE A 25 17.65 4.42 -2.84
C ILE A 25 16.62 3.32 -2.52
N ALA A 26 16.52 2.28 -3.34
CA ALA A 26 15.61 1.16 -3.10
C ALA A 26 15.94 0.42 -1.79
N VAL A 27 17.23 0.19 -1.50
CA VAL A 27 17.67 -0.40 -0.23
C VAL A 27 17.33 0.51 0.94
N LEU A 28 17.56 1.83 0.81
CA LEU A 28 17.21 2.80 1.86
C LEU A 28 15.71 2.80 2.16
N ILE A 29 14.86 2.71 1.13
CA ILE A 29 13.40 2.58 1.29
C ILE A 29 13.06 1.34 2.13
N LEU A 30 13.64 0.18 1.80
CA LEU A 30 13.36 -1.06 2.54
C LEU A 30 13.83 -0.99 4.00
N LEU A 31 15.02 -0.43 4.25
CA LEU A 31 15.54 -0.25 5.61
C LEU A 31 14.66 0.68 6.43
N ALA A 32 14.27 1.83 5.86
CA ALA A 32 13.35 2.77 6.50
C ALA A 32 11.99 2.11 6.77
N ALA A 33 11.47 1.33 5.83
CA ALA A 33 10.20 0.63 5.98
C ALA A 33 10.23 -0.40 7.11
N VAL A 34 11.32 -1.15 7.28
CA VAL A 34 11.45 -2.10 8.42
C VAL A 34 11.37 -1.35 9.76
N LEU A 35 12.06 -0.21 9.87
CA LEU A 35 12.03 0.62 11.08
C LEU A 35 10.61 1.14 11.36
N ILE A 36 9.98 1.75 10.35
CA ILE A 36 8.62 2.30 10.45
C ILE A 36 7.61 1.19 10.74
N ALA A 37 7.70 0.03 10.09
CA ALA A 37 6.79 -1.09 10.28
C ALA A 37 6.86 -1.65 11.69
N ASN A 38 8.06 -1.81 12.25
CA ASN A 38 8.23 -2.28 13.62
C ASN A 38 7.73 -1.25 14.64
N PHE A 39 7.97 0.04 14.40
CA PHE A 39 7.46 1.11 15.26
C PHE A 39 5.92 1.14 15.25
N LEU A 40 5.31 1.18 14.06
CA LEU A 40 3.86 1.23 13.91
C LEU A 40 3.18 -0.05 14.39
N GLN A 41 3.79 -1.23 14.22
CA GLN A 41 3.29 -2.47 14.80
C GLN A 41 3.13 -2.35 16.33
N ARG A 42 4.15 -1.83 17.02
CA ARG A 42 4.13 -1.66 18.48
C ARG A 42 3.11 -0.61 18.90
N LEU A 43 3.04 0.49 18.17
CA LEU A 43 2.07 1.56 18.42
C LEU A 43 0.64 1.05 18.28
N VAL A 44 0.32 0.36 17.18
CA VAL A 44 -1.01 -0.22 16.95
C VAL A 44 -1.34 -1.25 18.01
N LYS A 45 -0.39 -2.13 18.36
CA LYS A 45 -0.61 -3.11 19.42
C LYS A 45 -1.01 -2.44 20.74
N ALA A 46 -0.22 -1.46 21.19
CA ALA A 46 -0.48 -0.74 22.43
C ALA A 46 -1.83 0.00 22.39
N SER A 47 -2.16 0.65 21.28
CA SER A 47 -3.44 1.37 21.13
C SER A 47 -4.65 0.42 21.17
N VAL A 48 -4.56 -0.75 20.53
CA VAL A 48 -5.67 -1.72 20.48
C VAL A 48 -5.84 -2.43 21.83
N GLU A 49 -4.74 -2.73 22.52
CA GLU A 49 -4.78 -3.25 23.91
C GLU A 49 -5.39 -2.23 24.87
N ALA A 50 -4.99 -0.96 24.78
CA ALA A 50 -5.55 0.12 25.60
C ALA A 50 -7.05 0.34 25.35
N ALA A 51 -7.53 0.05 24.13
CA ALA A 51 -8.95 0.11 23.78
C ALA A 51 -9.75 -1.13 24.23
N GLY A 52 -9.11 -2.13 24.86
CA GLY A 52 -9.77 -3.35 25.31
C GLY A 52 -10.22 -4.30 24.19
N LEU A 53 -9.68 -4.14 22.99
CA LEU A 53 -10.05 -4.95 21.82
C LEU A 53 -9.21 -6.26 21.78
N GLY A 54 -9.88 -7.41 21.68
CA GLY A 54 -9.24 -8.74 21.71
C GLY A 54 -8.31 -9.10 20.53
N SER A 55 -8.15 -8.20 19.55
CA SER A 55 -7.47 -8.48 18.27
C SER A 55 -6.14 -7.72 18.09
N ALA A 56 -5.52 -7.25 19.17
CA ALA A 56 -4.32 -6.40 19.11
C ALA A 56 -3.15 -7.03 18.34
N ASN A 57 -2.86 -8.31 18.57
CA ASN A 57 -1.78 -8.99 17.86
C ASN A 57 -2.06 -9.15 16.36
N PHE A 58 -3.32 -9.38 15.99
CA PHE A 58 -3.73 -9.51 14.60
C PHE A 58 -3.60 -8.17 13.87
N LEU A 59 -4.21 -7.10 14.41
CA LEU A 59 -4.13 -5.76 13.82
C LEU A 59 -2.69 -5.27 13.69
N ALA A 60 -1.88 -5.44 14.74
CA ALA A 60 -0.47 -5.06 14.71
C ALA A 60 0.32 -5.80 13.61
N THR A 61 0.05 -7.11 13.43
CA THR A 61 0.69 -7.92 12.39
C THR A 61 0.26 -7.47 11.00
N VAL A 62 -1.03 -7.20 10.80
CA VAL A 62 -1.56 -6.66 9.54
C VAL A 62 -0.92 -5.31 9.20
N THR A 63 -0.77 -4.41 10.18
CA THR A 63 -0.09 -3.12 9.99
C THR A 63 1.34 -3.30 9.48
N LYS A 64 2.14 -4.18 10.10
CA LYS A 64 3.51 -4.44 9.67
C LYS A 64 3.57 -4.96 8.24
N TRP A 65 2.74 -5.94 7.91
CA TRP A 65 2.73 -6.54 6.58
C TRP A 65 2.24 -5.58 5.51
N ALA A 66 1.24 -4.75 5.81
CA ALA A 66 0.79 -3.70 4.90
C ALA A 66 1.98 -2.79 4.52
N ILE A 67 2.68 -2.24 5.52
CA ILE A 67 3.83 -1.35 5.29
C ILE A 67 4.92 -2.06 4.48
N MET A 68 5.20 -3.33 4.77
CA MET A 68 6.22 -4.10 4.06
C MET A 68 5.87 -4.28 2.57
N VAL A 69 4.61 -4.62 2.26
CA VAL A 69 4.15 -4.78 0.88
C VAL A 69 4.29 -3.47 0.11
N PHE A 70 3.85 -2.35 0.68
CA PHE A 70 3.99 -1.04 0.03
C PHE A 70 5.46 -0.65 -0.18
N ALA A 71 6.33 -0.94 0.79
CA ALA A 71 7.76 -0.66 0.67
C ALA A 71 8.43 -1.48 -0.42
N ILE A 72 8.07 -2.76 -0.56
CA ILE A 72 8.56 -3.62 -1.65
C ILE A 72 8.11 -3.06 -3.01
N LEU A 73 6.83 -2.69 -3.14
CA LEU A 73 6.32 -2.09 -4.39
C LEU A 73 7.04 -0.77 -4.72
N ALA A 74 7.26 0.08 -3.72
CA ALA A 74 8.00 1.33 -3.88
C ALA A 74 9.47 1.09 -4.29
N ALA A 75 10.13 0.11 -3.68
CA ALA A 75 11.50 -0.28 -4.04
C ALA A 75 11.57 -0.82 -5.48
N LEU A 76 10.60 -1.64 -5.90
CA LEU A 76 10.52 -2.15 -7.28
C LEU A 76 10.31 -1.02 -8.31
N LEU A 77 9.46 -0.03 -7.98
CA LEU A 77 9.29 1.17 -8.81
C LEU A 77 10.59 1.97 -8.90
N GLN A 78 11.31 2.14 -7.78
CA GLN A 78 12.59 2.86 -7.73
C GLN A 78 13.68 2.15 -8.55
N LEU A 79 13.67 0.82 -8.55
CA LEU A 79 14.56 -0.02 -9.35
C LEU A 79 14.20 -0.03 -10.85
N GLY A 80 13.13 0.64 -11.28
CA GLY A 80 12.74 0.70 -12.68
C GLY A 80 12.27 -0.64 -13.25
N VAL A 81 11.90 -1.61 -12.41
CA VAL A 81 11.43 -2.93 -12.85
C VAL A 81 10.02 -2.79 -13.39
N VAL A 82 9.89 -2.68 -14.72
CA VAL A 82 8.63 -2.50 -15.48
C VAL A 82 7.63 -1.61 -14.71
N PRO A 83 7.89 -0.30 -14.58
CA PRO A 83 7.14 0.57 -13.67
C PRO A 83 5.63 0.57 -13.96
N THR A 84 5.26 0.44 -15.23
CA THR A 84 3.87 0.33 -15.68
C THR A 84 3.17 -0.89 -15.10
N LEU A 85 3.80 -2.06 -15.10
CA LEU A 85 3.24 -3.28 -14.52
C LEU A 85 3.00 -3.11 -13.02
N ILE A 86 4.00 -2.60 -12.30
CA ILE A 86 3.89 -2.39 -10.85
C ILE A 86 2.80 -1.35 -10.52
N GLN A 87 2.75 -0.25 -11.27
CA GLN A 87 1.71 0.78 -11.11
C GLN A 87 0.31 0.23 -11.43
N THR A 88 0.16 -0.59 -12.46
CA THR A 88 -1.12 -1.24 -12.79
C THR A 88 -1.55 -2.20 -11.70
N LEU A 89 -0.66 -3.05 -11.17
CA LEU A 89 -0.97 -3.95 -10.06
C LEU A 89 -1.37 -3.19 -8.80
N PHE A 90 -0.63 -2.12 -8.47
CA PHE A 90 -0.96 -1.24 -7.35
C PHE A 90 -2.34 -0.61 -7.52
N THR A 91 -2.60 -0.02 -8.68
CA THR A 91 -3.88 0.63 -9.00
C THR A 91 -5.03 -0.36 -8.93
N GLY A 92 -4.86 -1.56 -9.51
CA GLY A 92 -5.86 -2.63 -9.48
C GLY A 92 -6.15 -3.12 -8.06
N PHE A 93 -5.10 -3.30 -7.24
CA PHE A 93 -5.26 -3.70 -5.84
C PHE A 93 -6.01 -2.63 -5.02
N VAL A 94 -5.63 -1.36 -5.16
CA VAL A 94 -6.31 -0.25 -4.47
C VAL A 94 -7.76 -0.13 -4.95
N ALA A 95 -8.02 -0.25 -6.25
CA ALA A 95 -9.38 -0.25 -6.79
C ALA A 95 -10.23 -1.37 -6.19
N ALA A 96 -9.68 -2.60 -6.11
CA ALA A 96 -10.37 -3.73 -5.50
C ALA A 96 -10.69 -3.49 -4.01
N LEU A 97 -9.76 -2.91 -3.25
CA LEU A 97 -9.98 -2.55 -1.85
C LEU A 97 -11.07 -1.49 -1.71
N VAL A 98 -10.99 -0.41 -2.48
CA VAL A 98 -11.97 0.68 -2.45
C VAL A 98 -13.38 0.16 -2.78
N ILE A 99 -13.51 -0.69 -3.80
CA ILE A 99 -14.80 -1.30 -4.16
C ILE A 99 -15.28 -2.22 -3.05
N SER A 100 -14.41 -3.07 -2.52
CA SER A 100 -14.77 -4.04 -1.47
C SER A 100 -15.21 -3.35 -0.19
N PHE A 101 -14.47 -2.34 0.28
CA PHE A 101 -14.86 -1.54 1.44
C PHE A 101 -16.10 -0.70 1.15
N GLY A 102 -16.19 -0.03 0.00
CA GLY A 102 -17.37 0.74 -0.39
C GLY A 102 -18.64 -0.10 -0.40
N LEU A 103 -18.58 -1.33 -0.93
CA LEU A 103 -19.69 -2.29 -0.88
C LEU A 103 -19.97 -2.78 0.53
N ALA A 104 -18.94 -3.10 1.33
CA ALA A 104 -19.12 -3.54 2.71
C ALA A 104 -19.82 -2.47 3.57
N PHE A 105 -19.41 -1.19 3.44
CA PHE A 105 -20.05 -0.07 4.12
C PHE A 105 -21.45 0.22 3.57
N GLY A 106 -21.63 0.20 2.24
CA GLY A 106 -22.93 0.44 1.61
C GLY A 106 -23.97 -0.62 1.97
N LEU A 107 -23.60 -1.90 1.93
CA LEU A 107 -24.47 -3.02 2.30
C LEU A 107 -24.67 -3.10 3.82
N GLY A 108 -23.63 -2.84 4.62
CA GLY A 108 -23.71 -2.83 6.09
C GLY A 108 -24.53 -1.67 6.66
N GLY A 109 -24.58 -0.53 5.97
CA GLY A 109 -25.37 0.64 6.35
C GLY A 109 -26.79 0.67 5.77
N LYS A 110 -27.17 -0.30 4.93
CA LYS A 110 -28.43 -0.28 4.17
C LYS A 110 -29.66 -0.11 5.08
N ASP A 111 -29.68 -0.80 6.22
CA ASP A 111 -30.85 -0.85 7.11
C ASP A 111 -30.96 0.45 7.91
N LEU A 112 -29.83 1.02 8.32
CA LEU A 112 -29.79 2.34 8.95
C LEU A 112 -30.24 3.43 7.97
N ALA A 113 -29.77 3.37 6.72
CA ALA A 113 -30.18 4.29 5.67
C ALA A 113 -31.69 4.19 5.39
N ALA A 114 -32.25 2.98 5.36
CA ALA A 114 -33.67 2.75 5.20
C ALA A 114 -34.49 3.40 6.34
N GLN A 115 -34.08 3.21 7.60
CA GLN A 115 -34.76 3.81 8.75
C GLN A 115 -34.71 5.34 8.74
N ILE A 116 -33.57 5.93 8.35
CA ILE A 116 -33.44 7.39 8.22
C ILE A 116 -34.37 7.90 7.13
N LEU A 117 -34.42 7.22 5.98
CA LEU A 117 -35.28 7.62 4.86
C LEU A 117 -36.77 7.51 5.22
N GLU A 118 -37.17 6.49 5.98
CA GLU A 118 -38.53 6.34 6.49
C GLU A 118 -38.92 7.48 7.44
N LYS A 119 -38.01 7.88 8.36
CA LYS A 119 -38.24 9.03 9.24
C LYS A 119 -38.42 10.32 8.45
N ILE A 120 -37.53 10.59 7.51
CA ILE A 120 -37.62 11.78 6.64
C ILE A 120 -38.94 11.76 5.86
N LYS A 121 -39.33 10.61 5.31
CA LYS A 121 -40.60 10.45 4.60
C LYS A 121 -41.78 10.79 5.51
N LYS A 122 -41.78 10.32 6.75
CA LYS A 122 -42.84 10.62 7.73
C LYS A 122 -42.91 12.10 8.07
N ASP A 123 -41.78 12.73 8.37
CA ASP A 123 -41.70 14.15 8.73
C ASP A 123 -42.18 15.07 7.59
N ILE A 124 -41.91 14.71 6.33
CA ILE A 124 -42.36 15.47 5.15
C ILE A 124 -43.85 15.24 4.85
N SER A 125 -44.39 14.07 5.18
CA SER A 125 -45.77 13.70 4.80
C SER A 125 -46.84 14.27 5.74
N GLY A 126 -46.47 14.96 6.82
CA GLY A 126 -47.41 15.74 7.64
C GLY A 126 -48.42 14.92 8.45
N GLU A 127 -48.04 13.72 8.92
CA GLU A 127 -48.72 12.97 10.00
C GLU A 127 -47.84 12.84 11.25
#